data_AF-A0A378ICY0-F1
#
_entry.id   AF-A0A378ICY0-F1
#
_cell.length_a   1.000
_cell.length_b   1.000
_cell.length_c   1.000
_cell.angle_alpha   90.00
_cell.angle_beta   90.00
_cell.angle_gamma   90.00
#
_symmetry.space_group_name_H-M   'P 1'
#
loop_
_entity.id
_entity.type
_entity.pdbx_description
1 polymer ?
#
loop_
_entity_poly.entity_id
_entity_poly.type
_entity_poly.pdbx_seq_one_letter_code
_entity_poly.pdbx_strand_id
1 'polypeptide(L)'
;MPTYKPEELKTLQYPYGGLLDDSDALVENRATLDNLSYSDKIELATNMITACPTEELRAFSARAESLRHHEESAESFHSVLSRGLEVRQRIQAIANPNNPHPQNDLLGREFNADLFNEFSDLKTKLVADNLDELVFNLATKTTDEQARELNKNIRTGLSETELAPTLRNAFLVKRLLASLTSSNPQEAFTSPEFNPGLFHEYPRLVKFYLAGHEAEIAQKLALSSEKNQIGRQLEALKVSAIDGASPLDNLYAAFQKAVAEDFCSTPVVMPVAELTASQLPTNAQGGFSDDSPDFCSTPSIENNEALKDAQVPTIVCEEPPKQDPDDLCGSRIILGDDNSRSPIIAREFPDENPQVIATTSRTTSINSTPPKVSNHHNGFFNSICRNKKEPEAKQVSHCKPPCTII
;
A
#
# COMPACT_ATOMS: atom_id res chain seq x y z
N MET A 1 -25.79 26.89 29.18
CA MET A 1 -25.20 26.38 27.93
C MET A 1 -24.42 27.52 27.27
N PRO A 2 -23.14 27.32 26.93
CA PRO A 2 -22.37 28.34 26.23
C PRO A 2 -22.89 28.53 24.81
N THR A 3 -23.27 29.75 24.48
CA THR A 3 -23.61 30.17 23.11
C THR A 3 -22.46 31.01 22.58
N TYR A 4 -21.87 30.60 21.47
CA TYR A 4 -20.72 31.23 20.86
C TYR A 4 -21.16 32.15 19.72
N LYS A 5 -20.43 33.26 19.56
CA LYS A 5 -20.50 34.10 18.36
C LYS A 5 -19.64 33.52 17.24
N PRO A 6 -19.92 33.86 15.96
CA PRO A 6 -19.12 33.40 14.83
C PRO A 6 -17.61 33.65 14.98
N GLU A 7 -17.23 34.82 15.47
CA GLU A 7 -15.82 35.18 15.68
C GLU A 7 -15.15 34.37 16.81
N GLU A 8 -15.91 33.99 17.83
CA GLU A 8 -15.41 33.18 18.94
C GLU A 8 -15.10 31.76 18.46
N LEU A 9 -15.99 31.18 17.65
CA LEU A 9 -15.81 29.84 17.07
C LEU A 9 -14.53 29.72 16.23
N LYS A 10 -14.16 30.77 15.50
CA LYS A 10 -12.93 30.82 14.69
C LYS A 10 -11.66 30.84 15.53
N THR A 11 -11.72 31.47 16.69
CA THR A 11 -10.56 31.64 17.58
C THR A 11 -10.43 30.52 18.61
N LEU A 12 -11.32 29.51 18.58
CA LEU A 12 -11.25 28.37 19.48
C LEU A 12 -9.94 27.61 19.25
N GLN A 13 -9.03 27.71 20.22
CA GLN A 13 -7.76 27.00 20.18
C GLN A 13 -7.93 25.47 20.29
N TYR A 14 -9.05 25.02 20.88
CA TYR A 14 -9.39 23.61 21.04
C TYR A 14 -10.89 23.37 20.83
N PRO A 15 -11.37 23.41 19.56
CA PRO A 15 -12.80 23.35 19.27
C PRO A 15 -13.40 21.99 19.59
N TYR A 16 -12.60 20.91 19.59
CA TYR A 16 -13.05 19.58 20.00
C TYR A 16 -13.54 19.57 21.44
N GLY A 17 -12.68 19.85 22.43
CA GLY A 17 -13.11 19.89 23.84
C GLY A 17 -14.15 20.98 24.10
N GLY A 18 -13.95 22.20 23.59
CA GLY A 18 -14.86 23.32 23.87
C GLY A 18 -16.31 23.14 23.38
N LEU A 19 -16.53 22.36 22.33
CA LEU A 19 -17.87 22.10 21.76
C LEU A 19 -18.41 20.70 22.10
N LEU A 20 -17.57 19.74 22.47
CA LEU A 20 -17.98 18.36 22.75
C LEU A 20 -17.93 17.96 24.22
N ASP A 21 -17.29 18.74 25.11
CA ASP A 21 -17.32 18.49 26.55
C ASP A 21 -18.73 18.69 27.13
N ASP A 22 -19.54 19.53 26.49
CA ASP A 22 -20.94 19.76 26.81
C ASP A 22 -21.82 19.15 25.69
N SER A 23 -22.59 18.11 26.04
CA SER A 23 -23.35 17.27 25.09
C SER A 23 -24.28 18.07 24.18
N ASP A 24 -24.76 19.22 24.64
CA ASP A 24 -25.75 20.02 23.93
C ASP A 24 -25.13 21.23 23.21
N ALA A 25 -23.87 21.59 23.51
CA ALA A 25 -23.25 22.80 22.96
C ALA A 25 -23.18 22.82 21.43
N LEU A 26 -22.96 21.66 20.79
CA LEU A 26 -23.01 21.56 19.32
C LEU A 26 -24.39 21.89 18.76
N VAL A 27 -25.45 21.35 19.36
CA VAL A 27 -26.83 21.55 18.90
C VAL A 27 -27.28 22.98 19.14
N GLU A 28 -26.97 23.54 20.32
CA GLU A 28 -27.31 24.92 20.71
C GLU A 28 -26.63 25.97 19.80
N ASN A 29 -25.45 25.65 19.25
CA ASN A 29 -24.71 26.55 18.37
C ASN A 29 -24.91 26.27 16.87
N ARG A 30 -25.81 25.35 16.50
CA ARG A 30 -26.04 24.93 15.11
C ARG A 30 -26.27 26.10 14.15
N ALA A 31 -27.18 27.01 14.49
CA ALA A 31 -27.47 28.16 13.64
C ALA A 31 -26.23 29.07 13.44
N THR A 32 -25.40 29.22 14.47
CA THR A 32 -24.14 29.97 14.35
C THR A 32 -23.15 29.24 13.45
N LEU A 33 -23.02 27.91 13.60
CA LEU A 33 -22.16 27.06 12.79
C LEU A 33 -22.57 27.07 11.32
N ASP A 34 -23.87 27.04 11.01
CA ASP A 34 -24.39 27.11 9.65
C ASP A 34 -24.22 28.48 9.00
N ASN A 35 -24.13 29.55 9.79
CA ASN A 35 -23.88 30.92 9.31
C ASN A 35 -22.39 31.22 9.06
N LEU A 36 -21.48 30.30 9.39
CA LEU A 36 -20.06 30.44 9.06
C LEU A 36 -19.85 30.42 7.54
N SER A 37 -18.77 31.06 7.09
CA SER A 37 -18.35 30.92 5.68
C SER A 37 -17.96 29.46 5.41
N TYR A 38 -18.08 29.02 4.16
CA TYR A 38 -17.74 27.65 3.80
C TYR A 38 -16.30 27.28 4.19
N SER A 39 -15.35 28.19 3.96
CA SER A 39 -13.95 27.99 4.35
C SER A 39 -13.80 27.84 5.88
N ASP A 40 -14.47 28.68 6.67
CA ASP A 40 -14.42 28.60 8.12
C ASP A 40 -15.04 27.27 8.63
N LYS A 41 -16.08 26.76 7.98
CA LYS A 41 -16.68 25.45 8.30
C LYS A 41 -15.68 24.32 8.08
N ILE A 42 -14.96 24.35 6.96
CA ILE A 42 -13.92 23.36 6.63
C ILE A 42 -12.78 23.40 7.64
N GLU A 43 -12.29 24.59 7.97
CA GLU A 43 -11.22 24.77 8.95
C GLU A 43 -11.65 24.27 10.34
N LEU A 44 -12.82 24.67 10.82
CA LEU A 44 -13.35 24.25 12.10
C LEU A 44 -13.58 22.73 12.16
N ALA A 45 -14.20 22.15 11.13
CA ALA A 45 -14.40 20.71 11.03
C ALA A 45 -13.06 19.96 11.03
N THR A 46 -12.09 20.43 10.25
CA THR A 46 -10.72 19.85 10.22
C THR A 46 -10.07 19.90 11.60
N ASN A 47 -10.17 21.02 12.32
CA ASN A 47 -9.61 21.16 13.66
C ASN A 47 -10.29 20.21 14.66
N MET A 48 -11.62 20.09 14.61
CA MET A 48 -12.35 19.15 15.46
C MET A 48 -11.98 17.70 15.15
N ILE A 49 -11.96 17.32 13.88
CA ILE A 49 -11.66 15.94 13.45
C ILE A 49 -10.22 15.59 13.77
N THR A 50 -9.25 16.47 13.57
CA THR A 50 -7.84 16.16 13.86
C THR A 50 -7.54 16.12 15.36
N ALA A 51 -8.28 16.86 16.18
CA ALA A 51 -8.13 16.83 17.63
C ALA A 51 -8.85 15.65 18.31
N CYS A 52 -9.83 15.03 17.63
CA CYS A 52 -10.57 13.88 18.15
C CYS A 52 -9.65 12.65 18.30
N PRO A 53 -9.57 12.01 19.48
CA PRO A 53 -8.90 10.73 19.64
C PRO A 53 -9.54 9.62 18.78
N THR A 54 -8.80 8.59 18.41
CA THR A 54 -9.29 7.53 17.50
C THR A 54 -10.34 6.66 18.19
N GLU A 55 -10.17 6.39 19.47
CA GLU A 55 -11.09 5.66 20.34
C GLU A 55 -12.45 6.37 20.51
N GLU A 56 -12.48 7.70 20.41
CA GLU A 56 -13.69 8.51 20.55
C GLU A 56 -14.37 8.83 19.21
N LEU A 57 -13.75 8.47 18.08
CA LEU A 57 -14.26 8.82 16.75
C LEU A 57 -15.70 8.36 16.52
N ARG A 58 -16.06 7.16 16.99
CA ARG A 58 -17.43 6.64 16.88
C ARG A 58 -18.43 7.48 17.68
N ALA A 59 -18.08 7.85 18.91
CA ALA A 59 -18.93 8.70 19.75
C ALA A 59 -19.06 10.10 19.14
N PHE A 60 -17.96 10.63 18.59
CA PHE A 60 -17.97 11.92 17.91
C PHE A 60 -18.86 11.90 16.66
N SER A 61 -18.78 10.87 15.81
CA SER A 61 -19.69 10.72 14.67
C SER A 61 -21.15 10.64 15.10
N ALA A 62 -21.46 9.91 16.17
CA ALA A 62 -22.83 9.84 16.69
C ALA A 62 -23.34 11.19 17.22
N ARG A 63 -22.47 12.01 17.83
CA ARG A 63 -22.82 13.38 18.24
C ARG A 63 -22.97 14.30 17.03
N ALA A 64 -22.14 14.16 16.00
CA ALA A 64 -22.26 14.93 14.77
C ALA A 64 -23.65 14.74 14.14
N GLU A 65 -24.18 13.52 14.12
CA GLU A 65 -25.54 13.23 13.61
C GLU A 65 -26.65 14.02 14.33
N SER A 66 -26.43 14.43 15.59
CA SER A 66 -27.39 15.28 16.30
C SER A 66 -27.54 16.68 15.69
N LEU A 67 -26.58 17.13 14.85
CA LEU A 67 -26.65 18.39 14.13
C LEU A 67 -27.60 18.34 12.93
N ARG A 68 -28.00 17.15 12.48
CA ARG A 68 -28.86 16.97 11.33
C ARG A 68 -30.21 17.65 11.50
N HIS A 69 -30.70 18.30 10.44
CA HIS A 69 -32.04 18.92 10.41
C HIS A 69 -32.67 18.89 9.02
N HIS A 70 -33.94 19.27 8.95
CA HIS A 70 -34.76 19.16 7.74
C HIS A 70 -34.41 20.19 6.64
N GLU A 71 -33.76 21.29 7.01
CA GLU A 71 -33.31 22.36 6.09
C GLU A 71 -31.82 22.20 5.71
N GLU A 72 -31.27 20.99 5.86
CA GLU A 72 -29.85 20.74 5.62
C GLU A 72 -29.49 20.95 4.14
N SER A 73 -28.51 21.82 3.90
CA SER A 73 -27.89 21.98 2.59
C SER A 73 -26.53 21.25 2.54
N ALA A 74 -25.99 21.05 1.34
CA ALA A 74 -24.65 20.49 1.15
C ALA A 74 -23.54 21.36 1.79
N GLU A 75 -23.84 22.62 2.10
CA GLU A 75 -22.95 23.59 2.75
C GLU A 75 -23.25 23.79 4.24
N SER A 76 -24.24 23.09 4.80
CA SER A 76 -24.46 23.08 6.25
C SER A 76 -23.22 22.55 6.98
N PHE A 77 -23.03 22.99 8.22
CA PHE A 77 -21.89 22.54 9.01
C PHE A 77 -21.94 21.04 9.28
N HIS A 78 -23.13 20.47 9.48
CA HIS A 78 -23.31 19.02 9.58
C HIS A 78 -22.79 18.30 8.34
N SER A 79 -23.22 18.72 7.14
CA SER A 79 -22.79 18.08 5.88
C SER A 79 -21.27 18.16 5.68
N VAL A 80 -20.68 19.32 5.98
CA VAL A 80 -19.22 19.52 5.94
C VAL A 80 -18.51 18.60 6.95
N LEU A 81 -18.96 18.58 8.20
CA LEU A 81 -18.37 17.75 9.26
C LEU A 81 -18.44 16.26 8.92
N SER A 82 -19.58 15.79 8.39
CA SER A 82 -19.78 14.41 8.00
C SER A 82 -18.86 14.00 6.84
N ARG A 83 -18.65 14.87 5.84
CA ARG A 83 -17.66 14.64 4.76
C ARG A 83 -16.23 14.59 5.29
N GLY A 84 -15.86 15.47 6.21
CA GLY A 84 -14.53 15.43 6.84
C GLY A 84 -14.32 14.15 7.66
N LEU A 85 -15.34 13.71 8.40
CA LEU A 85 -15.31 12.44 9.14
C LEU A 85 -15.13 11.24 8.19
N GLU A 86 -15.80 11.26 7.04
CA GLU A 86 -15.62 10.25 5.99
C GLU A 86 -14.17 10.18 5.49
N VAL A 87 -13.52 11.33 5.24
CA VAL A 87 -12.09 11.39 4.87
C VAL A 87 -11.23 10.69 5.93
N ARG A 88 -11.45 10.98 7.21
CA ARG A 88 -10.70 10.35 8.30
C ARG A 88 -10.94 8.85 8.36
N GLN A 89 -12.19 8.42 8.29
CA GLN A 89 -12.55 7.01 8.35
C GLN A 89 -11.93 6.22 7.20
N ARG A 90 -11.95 6.75 5.97
CA ARG A 90 -11.32 6.13 4.80
C ARG A 90 -9.81 5.99 4.98
N ILE A 91 -9.10 7.04 5.39
CA ILE A 91 -7.64 6.97 5.62
C ILE A 91 -7.31 5.95 6.73
N GLN A 92 -8.07 5.93 7.82
CA GLN A 92 -7.88 4.95 8.89
C GLN A 92 -8.21 3.52 8.45
N ALA A 93 -9.21 3.32 7.59
CA ALA A 93 -9.55 2.02 7.04
C ALA A 93 -8.42 1.47 6.15
N ILE A 94 -7.76 2.33 5.36
CA ILE A 94 -6.59 1.97 4.55
C ILE A 94 -5.39 1.63 5.46
N ALA A 95 -5.18 2.41 6.52
CA ALA A 95 -4.09 2.20 7.49
C ALA A 95 -4.29 0.98 8.41
N ASN A 96 -5.51 0.43 8.49
CA ASN A 96 -5.81 -0.70 9.36
C ASN A 96 -5.16 -2.00 8.85
N PRO A 97 -4.25 -2.63 9.62
CA PRO A 97 -3.59 -3.88 9.24
C PRO A 97 -4.57 -5.04 9.02
N ASN A 98 -5.71 -5.01 9.69
CA ASN A 98 -6.73 -6.06 9.61
C ASN A 98 -7.69 -5.88 8.42
N ASN A 99 -7.63 -4.76 7.69
CA ASN A 99 -8.45 -4.58 6.49
C ASN A 99 -7.92 -5.46 5.35
N PRO A 100 -8.68 -6.45 4.83
CA PRO A 100 -8.21 -7.29 3.73
C PRO A 100 -8.10 -6.55 2.39
N HIS A 101 -8.83 -5.45 2.21
CA HIS A 101 -8.94 -4.73 0.93
C HIS A 101 -8.77 -3.20 1.11
N PRO A 102 -7.62 -2.72 1.64
CA PRO A 102 -7.40 -1.30 1.88
C PRO A 102 -7.43 -0.46 0.60
N GLN A 103 -7.17 -1.04 -0.56
CA GLN A 103 -7.17 -0.34 -1.83
C GLN A 103 -8.57 0.08 -2.31
N ASN A 104 -9.64 -0.55 -1.82
CA ASN A 104 -10.99 -0.32 -2.35
C ASN A 104 -11.46 1.13 -2.14
N ASP A 105 -11.11 1.74 -1.00
CA ASP A 105 -11.43 3.15 -0.71
C ASP A 105 -10.83 4.15 -1.72
N LEU A 106 -9.83 3.70 -2.49
CA LEU A 106 -9.10 4.47 -3.49
C LEU A 106 -9.28 3.93 -4.91
N LEU A 107 -10.17 2.98 -5.16
CA LEU A 107 -10.39 2.36 -6.46
C LEU A 107 -11.86 2.42 -6.91
N GLY A 108 -12.07 2.31 -8.22
CA GLY A 108 -13.40 2.17 -8.79
C GLY A 108 -14.32 3.37 -8.52
N ARG A 109 -15.62 3.08 -8.31
CA ARG A 109 -16.66 4.11 -8.17
C ARG A 109 -16.72 4.75 -6.78
N GLU A 110 -16.07 4.13 -5.80
CA GLU A 110 -16.08 4.60 -4.42
C GLU A 110 -15.07 5.73 -4.21
N PHE A 111 -14.05 5.83 -5.06
CA PHE A 111 -13.07 6.89 -5.01
C PHE A 111 -13.68 8.24 -5.43
N ASN A 112 -13.61 9.21 -4.51
CA ASN A 112 -14.03 10.59 -4.72
C ASN A 112 -12.84 11.54 -4.46
N ALA A 113 -12.18 11.99 -5.52
CA ALA A 113 -11.03 12.90 -5.40
C ALA A 113 -11.42 14.26 -4.82
N ASP A 114 -12.60 14.76 -5.17
CA ASP A 114 -13.07 16.08 -4.73
C ASP A 114 -13.26 16.11 -3.22
N LEU A 115 -13.75 15.02 -2.62
CA LEU A 115 -13.86 14.86 -1.17
C LEU A 115 -12.52 15.01 -0.46
N PHE A 116 -11.45 14.36 -0.95
CA PHE A 116 -10.14 14.51 -0.34
C PHE A 116 -9.56 15.92 -0.57
N ASN A 117 -9.74 16.47 -1.77
CA ASN A 117 -9.24 17.80 -2.11
C ASN A 117 -9.96 18.94 -1.35
N GLU A 118 -11.22 18.75 -0.98
CA GLU A 118 -11.98 19.65 -0.11
C GLU A 118 -11.33 19.80 1.27
N PHE A 119 -10.73 18.72 1.80
CA PHE A 119 -10.10 18.68 3.11
C PHE A 119 -8.58 18.50 3.03
N SER A 120 -7.88 19.41 2.34
CA SER A 120 -6.44 19.33 2.06
C SER A 120 -5.56 19.19 3.31
N ASP A 121 -5.83 20.00 4.34
CA ASP A 121 -5.04 20.02 5.57
C ASP A 121 -5.28 18.76 6.39
N LEU A 122 -6.54 18.32 6.45
CA LEU A 122 -6.94 17.09 7.13
C LEU A 122 -6.27 15.87 6.49
N LYS A 123 -6.38 15.71 5.16
CA LYS A 123 -5.78 14.55 4.47
C LYS A 123 -4.26 14.54 4.64
N THR A 124 -3.62 15.70 4.58
CA THR A 124 -2.15 15.81 4.67
C THR A 124 -1.67 15.37 6.04
N LYS A 125 -2.31 15.87 7.10
CA LYS A 125 -1.99 15.48 8.47
C LYS A 125 -2.24 13.99 8.72
N LEU A 126 -3.43 13.49 8.35
CA LEU A 126 -3.79 12.09 8.56
C LEU A 126 -2.88 11.12 7.79
N VAL A 127 -2.52 11.45 6.56
CA VAL A 127 -1.58 10.64 5.78
C VAL A 127 -0.19 10.66 6.38
N ALA A 128 0.31 11.83 6.83
CA ALA A 128 1.61 11.94 7.49
C ALA A 128 1.66 11.09 8.78
N ASP A 129 0.62 11.15 9.61
CA ASP A 129 0.54 10.41 10.87
C ASP A 129 0.48 8.88 10.68
N ASN A 130 0.07 8.40 9.48
CA ASN A 130 -0.16 6.99 9.19
C ASN A 130 0.65 6.48 7.98
N LEU A 131 1.67 7.23 7.52
CA LEU A 131 2.33 7.01 6.24
C LEU A 131 2.86 5.58 6.10
N ASP A 132 3.57 5.09 7.12
CA ASP A 132 4.19 3.76 7.11
C ASP A 132 3.15 2.64 6.98
N GLU A 133 2.04 2.72 7.73
CA GLU A 133 0.97 1.72 7.68
C GLU A 133 0.20 1.77 6.37
N LEU A 134 -0.10 2.98 5.86
CA LEU A 134 -0.73 3.16 4.56
C LEU A 134 0.10 2.52 3.44
N VAL A 135 1.39 2.84 3.40
CA VAL A 135 2.32 2.34 2.38
C VAL A 135 2.45 0.82 2.48
N PHE A 136 2.66 0.29 3.69
CA PHE A 136 2.82 -1.14 3.89
C PHE A 136 1.55 -1.93 3.50
N ASN A 137 0.37 -1.49 3.95
CA ASN A 137 -0.90 -2.17 3.66
C ASN A 137 -1.24 -2.10 2.16
N LEU A 138 -1.11 -0.93 1.54
CA LEU A 138 -1.38 -0.78 0.11
C LEU A 138 -0.40 -1.60 -0.73
N ALA A 139 0.90 -1.57 -0.42
CA ALA A 139 1.90 -2.33 -1.18
C ALA A 139 1.63 -3.84 -1.07
N THR A 140 1.39 -4.37 0.13
CA THR A 140 1.23 -5.82 0.33
C THR A 140 -0.09 -6.37 -0.23
N LYS A 141 -1.19 -5.60 -0.19
CA LYS A 141 -2.55 -6.08 -0.53
C LYS A 141 -3.07 -5.67 -1.91
N THR A 142 -2.41 -4.73 -2.60
CA THR A 142 -2.80 -4.30 -3.96
C THR A 142 -2.13 -5.18 -5.01
N THR A 143 -2.86 -5.66 -6.01
CA THR A 143 -2.26 -6.41 -7.13
C THR A 143 -1.56 -5.49 -8.13
N ASP A 144 -0.69 -6.05 -8.99
CA ASP A 144 0.04 -5.25 -9.99
C ASP A 144 -0.90 -4.62 -11.02
N GLU A 145 -2.03 -5.28 -11.34
CA GLU A 145 -3.07 -4.75 -12.24
C GLU A 145 -3.75 -3.51 -11.63
N GLN A 146 -4.01 -3.54 -10.32
CA GLN A 146 -4.65 -2.45 -9.60
C GLN A 146 -3.69 -1.30 -9.30
N ALA A 147 -2.38 -1.58 -9.19
CA ALA A 147 -1.38 -0.59 -8.78
C ALA A 147 -1.35 0.64 -9.69
N ARG A 148 -1.59 0.48 -11.00
CA ARG A 148 -1.62 1.61 -11.95
C ARG A 148 -2.77 2.57 -11.68
N GLU A 149 -3.97 2.04 -11.47
CA GLU A 149 -5.17 2.84 -11.18
C GLU A 149 -5.04 3.50 -9.80
N LEU A 150 -4.60 2.74 -8.79
CA LEU A 150 -4.38 3.24 -7.45
C LEU A 150 -3.40 4.43 -7.45
N ASN A 151 -2.26 4.31 -8.13
CA ASN A 151 -1.30 5.40 -8.23
C ASN A 151 -1.88 6.66 -8.91
N LYS A 152 -2.76 6.48 -9.90
CA LYS A 152 -3.46 7.61 -10.54
C LYS A 152 -4.40 8.29 -9.54
N ASN A 153 -5.20 7.52 -8.81
CA ASN A 153 -6.19 8.03 -7.87
C ASN A 153 -5.51 8.73 -6.68
N ILE A 154 -4.45 8.16 -6.13
CA ILE A 154 -3.64 8.79 -5.08
C ILE A 154 -3.08 10.14 -5.55
N ARG A 155 -2.55 10.22 -6.77
CA ARG A 155 -2.06 11.52 -7.31
C ARG A 155 -3.16 12.56 -7.51
N THR A 156 -4.42 12.12 -7.63
CA THR A 156 -5.55 13.01 -7.92
C THR A 156 -6.26 13.48 -6.66
N GLY A 157 -6.52 12.58 -5.69
CA GLY A 157 -7.22 12.92 -4.45
C GLY A 157 -6.29 13.17 -3.26
N LEU A 158 -5.15 12.50 -3.23
CA LEU A 158 -4.13 12.63 -2.17
C LEU A 158 -2.88 13.34 -2.69
N SER A 159 -3.07 14.24 -3.67
CA SER A 159 -2.08 15.25 -4.04
C SER A 159 -1.64 16.02 -2.80
N GLU A 160 -0.40 16.53 -2.81
CA GLU A 160 0.23 17.28 -1.70
C GLU A 160 0.71 16.41 -0.53
N THR A 161 0.38 15.12 -0.51
CA THR A 161 0.89 14.17 0.49
C THR A 161 2.14 13.42 0.00
N GLU A 162 2.95 12.96 0.94
CA GLU A 162 4.13 12.10 0.67
C GLU A 162 3.75 10.66 0.28
N LEU A 163 2.46 10.31 0.27
CA LEU A 163 2.02 8.94 -0.01
C LEU A 163 2.34 8.49 -1.43
N ALA A 164 2.11 9.34 -2.44
CA ALA A 164 2.34 8.98 -3.83
C ALA A 164 3.80 8.60 -4.15
N PRO A 165 4.83 9.42 -3.80
CA PRO A 165 6.22 9.05 -4.05
C PRO A 165 6.65 7.83 -3.22
N THR A 166 6.26 7.76 -1.95
CA THR A 166 6.62 6.66 -1.04
C THR A 166 6.02 5.33 -1.50
N LEU A 167 4.74 5.33 -1.86
CA LEU A 167 4.06 4.12 -2.34
C LEU A 167 4.62 3.64 -3.69
N ARG A 168 5.03 4.55 -4.58
CA ARG A 168 5.70 4.17 -5.83
C ARG A 168 7.00 3.41 -5.55
N ASN A 169 7.81 3.89 -4.61
CA ASN A 169 9.05 3.22 -4.21
C ASN A 169 8.75 1.86 -3.55
N ALA A 170 7.74 1.79 -2.69
CA ALA A 170 7.29 0.55 -2.08
C ALA A 170 6.83 -0.50 -3.12
N PHE A 171 6.09 -0.09 -4.15
CA PHE A 171 5.70 -1.00 -5.25
C PHE A 171 6.90 -1.49 -6.06
N LEU A 172 7.90 -0.64 -6.28
CA LEU A 172 9.15 -1.05 -6.92
C LEU A 172 9.86 -2.12 -6.07
N VAL A 173 10.00 -1.89 -4.76
CA VAL A 173 10.60 -2.86 -3.84
C VAL A 173 9.79 -4.16 -3.81
N LYS A 174 8.47 -4.09 -3.75
CA LYS A 174 7.60 -5.28 -3.87
C LYS A 174 7.90 -6.08 -5.12
N ARG A 175 8.00 -5.44 -6.29
CA ARG A 175 8.27 -6.12 -7.55
C ARG A 175 9.64 -6.79 -7.56
N LEU A 176 10.67 -6.10 -7.03
CA LEU A 176 12.00 -6.68 -6.89
C LEU A 176 12.00 -7.87 -5.92
N LEU A 177 11.30 -7.77 -4.79
CA LEU A 177 11.14 -8.85 -3.81
C LEU A 177 10.39 -10.05 -4.40
N ALA A 178 9.32 -9.81 -5.17
CA ALA A 178 8.59 -10.85 -5.88
C ALA A 178 9.49 -11.57 -6.91
N SER A 179 10.35 -10.82 -7.61
CA SER A 179 11.36 -11.39 -8.51
C SER A 179 12.39 -12.23 -7.75
N LEU A 180 12.85 -11.79 -6.57
CA LEU A 180 13.73 -12.59 -5.69
C LEU A 180 13.10 -13.90 -5.22
N THR A 181 11.80 -13.93 -4.99
CA THR A 181 11.09 -15.16 -4.61
C THR A 181 10.71 -16.05 -5.80
N SER A 182 10.96 -15.59 -7.03
CA SER A 182 10.56 -16.29 -8.24
C SER A 182 11.50 -17.44 -8.62
N SER A 183 11.26 -18.06 -9.77
CA SER A 183 12.16 -19.06 -10.36
C SER A 183 13.52 -18.48 -10.76
N ASN A 184 13.59 -17.19 -11.06
CA ASN A 184 14.79 -16.50 -11.57
C ASN A 184 15.19 -15.33 -10.64
N PRO A 185 15.67 -15.60 -9.43
CA PRO A 185 15.96 -14.55 -8.44
C PRO A 185 17.07 -13.57 -8.87
N GLN A 186 17.93 -13.97 -9.81
CA GLN A 186 18.96 -13.10 -10.38
C GLN A 186 18.41 -11.87 -11.12
N GLU A 187 17.18 -11.92 -11.63
CA GLU A 187 16.57 -10.82 -12.39
C GLU A 187 16.36 -9.56 -11.53
N ALA A 188 16.14 -9.72 -10.22
CA ALA A 188 16.01 -8.60 -9.29
C ALA A 188 17.30 -7.77 -9.19
N PHE A 189 18.45 -8.42 -9.36
CA PHE A 189 19.79 -7.84 -9.22
C PHE A 189 20.32 -7.21 -10.53
N THR A 190 19.86 -7.72 -11.67
CA THR A 190 20.18 -7.18 -12.99
C THR A 190 19.24 -6.06 -13.42
N SER A 191 18.11 -5.88 -12.71
CA SER A 191 17.16 -4.81 -12.97
C SER A 191 17.81 -3.43 -12.85
N PRO A 192 17.59 -2.51 -13.81
CA PRO A 192 18.09 -1.13 -13.74
C PRO A 192 17.45 -0.32 -12.60
N GLU A 193 16.36 -0.83 -12.04
CA GLU A 193 15.64 -0.22 -10.92
C GLU A 193 16.17 -0.68 -9.56
N PHE A 194 17.12 -1.61 -9.53
CA PHE A 194 17.71 -2.10 -8.30
C PHE A 194 18.43 -0.96 -7.56
N ASN A 195 17.97 -0.69 -6.34
CA ASN A 195 18.56 0.31 -5.46
C ASN A 195 18.60 -0.23 -4.01
N PRO A 196 19.80 -0.52 -3.46
CA PRO A 196 19.94 -1.01 -2.10
C PRO A 196 19.30 -0.09 -1.04
N GLY A 197 19.34 1.22 -1.25
CA GLY A 197 18.76 2.20 -0.33
C GLY A 197 17.26 1.98 -0.08
N LEU A 198 16.52 1.54 -1.10
CA LEU A 198 15.08 1.29 -0.98
C LEU A 198 14.78 0.06 -0.10
N PHE A 199 15.62 -0.97 -0.13
CA PHE A 199 15.45 -2.14 0.74
C PHE A 199 15.64 -1.78 2.21
N HIS A 200 16.52 -0.81 2.49
CA HIS A 200 16.75 -0.27 3.83
C HIS A 200 15.62 0.66 4.29
N GLU A 201 14.99 1.37 3.36
CA GLU A 201 13.84 2.26 3.63
C GLU A 201 12.57 1.47 3.97
N TYR A 202 12.38 0.27 3.38
CA TYR A 202 11.19 -0.56 3.60
C TYR A 202 11.48 -1.92 4.26
N PRO A 203 12.05 -1.96 5.48
CA PRO A 203 12.46 -3.19 6.14
C PRO A 203 11.27 -4.12 6.45
N ARG A 204 10.08 -3.57 6.70
CA ARG A 204 8.85 -4.35 6.91
C ARG A 204 8.45 -5.14 5.66
N LEU A 205 8.54 -4.54 4.47
CA LEU A 205 8.25 -5.23 3.21
C LEU A 205 9.27 -6.34 2.97
N VAL A 206 10.55 -6.03 3.14
CA VAL A 206 11.63 -7.02 2.99
C VAL A 206 11.40 -8.23 3.89
N LYS A 207 11.09 -7.99 5.18
CA LYS A 207 10.77 -9.08 6.12
C LYS A 207 9.53 -9.86 5.70
N PHE A 208 8.48 -9.19 5.24
CA PHE A 208 7.24 -9.85 4.82
C PHE A 208 7.45 -10.82 3.65
N TYR A 209 8.27 -10.45 2.66
CA TYR A 209 8.48 -11.28 1.47
C TYR A 209 9.61 -12.32 1.60
N LEU A 210 10.66 -12.04 2.39
CA LEU A 210 11.84 -12.92 2.46
C LEU A 210 11.81 -13.92 3.61
N ALA A 211 11.06 -13.64 4.69
CA ALA A 211 11.09 -14.47 5.88
C ALA A 211 10.70 -15.93 5.57
N GLY A 212 11.61 -16.87 5.85
CA GLY A 212 11.42 -18.30 5.63
C GLY A 212 11.84 -18.80 4.24
N HIS A 213 12.20 -17.90 3.32
CA HIS A 213 12.61 -18.25 1.95
C HIS A 213 14.10 -17.98 1.68
N GLU A 214 14.85 -17.49 2.67
CA GLU A 214 16.20 -16.97 2.47
C GLU A 214 17.17 -18.03 1.95
N ALA A 215 17.12 -19.25 2.50
CA ALA A 215 18.01 -20.34 2.10
C ALA A 215 17.73 -20.84 0.66
N GLU A 216 16.46 -20.93 0.28
CA GLU A 216 16.05 -21.36 -1.07
C GLU A 216 16.49 -20.34 -2.12
N ILE A 217 16.24 -19.06 -1.86
CA ILE A 217 16.64 -17.95 -2.73
C ILE A 217 18.16 -17.93 -2.87
N ALA A 218 18.89 -18.04 -1.75
CA ALA A 218 20.35 -18.10 -1.73
C ALA A 218 20.92 -19.23 -2.61
N GLN A 219 20.34 -20.43 -2.52
CA GLN A 219 20.78 -21.58 -3.32
C GLN A 219 20.57 -21.32 -4.81
N LYS A 220 19.40 -20.81 -5.21
CA LYS A 220 19.11 -20.45 -6.61
C LYS A 220 20.07 -19.36 -7.12
N LEU A 221 20.32 -18.33 -6.33
CA LEU A 221 21.27 -17.27 -6.68
C LEU A 221 22.69 -17.80 -6.82
N ALA A 222 23.09 -18.76 -5.97
CA ALA A 222 24.41 -19.39 -6.03
C ALA A 222 24.61 -20.25 -7.29
N LEU A 223 23.55 -20.62 -8.02
CA LEU A 223 23.65 -21.33 -9.30
C LEU A 223 23.73 -20.39 -10.52
N SER A 224 23.50 -19.09 -10.33
CA SER A 224 23.53 -18.10 -11.42
C SER A 224 24.92 -17.98 -12.06
N SER A 225 25.01 -17.57 -13.32
CA SER A 225 26.29 -17.23 -13.97
C SER A 225 26.91 -15.94 -13.41
N GLU A 226 26.10 -15.09 -12.77
CA GLU A 226 26.49 -13.74 -12.32
C GLU A 226 26.79 -13.67 -10.81
N LYS A 227 27.18 -14.78 -10.19
CA LYS A 227 27.38 -14.93 -8.72
C LYS A 227 28.21 -13.80 -8.11
N ASN A 228 29.26 -13.36 -8.79
CA ASN A 228 30.16 -12.31 -8.29
C ASN A 228 29.48 -10.93 -8.21
N GLN A 229 28.66 -10.58 -9.20
CA GLN A 229 27.92 -9.33 -9.22
C GLN A 229 26.81 -9.36 -8.16
N ILE A 230 26.04 -10.45 -8.13
CA ILE A 230 24.99 -10.71 -7.14
C ILE A 230 25.57 -10.64 -5.73
N GLY A 231 26.73 -11.25 -5.48
CA GLY A 231 27.41 -11.24 -4.19
C GLY A 231 27.76 -9.82 -3.71
N ARG A 232 28.26 -8.95 -4.61
CA ARG A 232 28.53 -7.53 -4.29
C ARG A 232 27.27 -6.74 -4.00
N GLN A 233 26.19 -6.99 -4.75
CA GLN A 233 24.91 -6.30 -4.53
C GLN A 233 24.22 -6.76 -3.25
N LEU A 234 24.24 -8.07 -2.93
CA LEU A 234 23.78 -8.59 -1.65
C LEU A 234 24.62 -8.07 -0.48
N GLU A 235 25.93 -7.89 -0.68
CA GLU A 235 26.79 -7.25 0.33
C GLU A 235 26.37 -5.79 0.57
N ALA A 236 26.03 -5.05 -0.49
CA ALA A 236 25.51 -3.69 -0.38
C ALA A 236 24.13 -3.62 0.31
N LEU A 237 23.36 -4.71 0.32
CA LEU A 237 22.10 -4.84 1.05
C LEU A 237 22.28 -5.18 2.53
N LYS A 238 23.51 -5.42 3.00
CA LYS A 238 23.77 -5.57 4.43
C LYS A 238 23.52 -4.25 5.13
N VAL A 239 22.53 -4.25 6.02
CA VAL A 239 22.33 -3.11 6.91
C VAL A 239 23.44 -3.17 7.97
N SER A 240 24.17 -2.09 8.15
CA SER A 240 25.05 -1.92 9.32
C SER A 240 24.22 -1.61 10.58
N ALA A 241 23.30 -2.48 11.01
CA ALA A 241 22.45 -2.18 12.17
C ALA A 241 22.27 -3.35 13.14
N ILE A 242 22.96 -3.24 14.28
CA ILE A 242 22.54 -3.28 15.70
C ILE A 242 21.47 -4.29 16.17
N ASP A 243 20.47 -4.68 15.38
CA ASP A 243 19.45 -5.65 15.80
C ASP A 243 19.62 -6.98 15.03
N GLY A 244 20.14 -7.97 15.76
CA GLY A 244 20.62 -9.24 15.22
C GLY A 244 19.54 -10.20 14.73
N ALA A 245 19.01 -9.95 13.52
CA ALA A 245 18.66 -10.95 12.49
C ALA A 245 17.88 -10.27 11.35
N SER A 246 18.57 -9.53 10.46
CA SER A 246 17.95 -9.06 9.22
C SER A 246 17.76 -10.23 8.24
N PRO A 247 16.58 -10.40 7.61
CA PRO A 247 16.38 -11.37 6.53
C PRO A 247 17.40 -11.22 5.39
N LEU A 248 17.90 -10.00 5.15
CA LEU A 248 18.95 -9.74 4.16
C LEU A 248 20.31 -10.29 4.60
N ASP A 249 20.64 -10.23 5.90
CA ASP A 249 21.88 -10.81 6.43
C ASP A 249 21.83 -12.34 6.36
N ASN A 250 20.66 -12.93 6.69
CA ASN A 250 20.42 -14.36 6.55
C ASN A 250 20.56 -14.81 5.10
N LEU A 251 19.97 -14.06 4.16
CA LEU A 251 20.07 -14.32 2.73
C LEU A 251 21.53 -14.27 2.25
N TYR A 252 22.28 -13.23 2.64
CA TYR A 252 23.69 -13.13 2.27
C TYR A 252 24.52 -14.27 2.85
N ALA A 253 24.35 -14.61 4.13
CA ALA A 253 25.09 -15.68 4.78
C ALA A 253 24.80 -17.04 4.11
N ALA A 254 23.53 -17.32 3.80
CA ALA A 254 23.13 -18.51 3.07
C ALA A 254 23.73 -18.53 1.65
N PHE A 255 23.78 -17.39 0.96
CA PHE A 255 24.37 -17.27 -0.37
C PHE A 255 25.87 -17.59 -0.35
N GLN A 256 26.63 -17.01 0.58
CA GLN A 256 28.07 -17.30 0.71
C GLN A 256 28.33 -18.78 0.99
N LYS A 257 27.51 -19.39 1.84
CA LYS A 257 27.60 -20.83 2.13
C LYS A 257 27.32 -21.67 0.88
N ALA A 258 26.25 -21.37 0.14
CA ALA A 258 25.88 -22.11 -1.07
C ALA A 258 26.94 -21.97 -2.18
N VAL A 259 27.54 -20.78 -2.34
CA VAL A 259 28.65 -20.59 -3.28
C VAL A 259 29.86 -21.43 -2.88
N ALA A 260 30.20 -21.51 -1.59
CA ALA A 260 31.33 -22.31 -1.12
C ALA A 260 31.14 -23.83 -1.32
N GLU A 261 29.91 -24.33 -1.16
CA GLU A 261 29.57 -25.75 -1.34
C GLU A 261 29.63 -26.20 -2.82
N ASP A 262 29.31 -25.31 -3.76
CA ASP A 262 29.38 -25.57 -5.21
C ASP A 262 30.82 -25.82 -5.69
N PHE A 263 31.81 -25.18 -5.07
CA PHE A 263 33.24 -25.40 -5.38
C PHE A 263 33.79 -26.73 -4.86
N CYS A 264 33.13 -27.37 -3.89
CA CYS A 264 33.63 -28.61 -3.28
C CYS A 264 33.06 -29.88 -3.94
N SER A 265 32.09 -29.73 -4.84
CA SER A 265 31.32 -30.86 -5.42
C SER A 265 31.75 -31.27 -6.83
N THR A 266 32.82 -30.70 -7.42
CA THR A 266 33.39 -31.27 -8.65
C THR A 266 34.17 -32.53 -8.30
N PRO A 267 33.73 -33.75 -8.70
CA PRO A 267 34.59 -34.92 -8.59
C PRO A 267 35.83 -34.67 -9.44
N VAL A 268 37.00 -34.79 -8.82
CA VAL A 268 38.28 -34.84 -9.52
C VAL A 268 38.23 -36.07 -10.42
N VAL A 269 37.78 -35.91 -11.67
CA VAL A 269 37.99 -36.89 -12.72
C VAL A 269 39.48 -36.81 -13.05
N MET A 270 40.26 -37.69 -12.42
CA MET A 270 41.63 -37.92 -12.82
C MET A 270 41.65 -38.31 -14.30
N PRO A 271 42.47 -37.65 -15.15
CA PRO A 271 42.67 -38.11 -16.51
C PRO A 271 43.38 -39.46 -16.45
N VAL A 272 42.68 -40.53 -16.84
CA VAL A 272 43.32 -41.80 -17.16
C VAL A 272 44.16 -41.56 -18.42
N ALA A 273 45.47 -41.51 -18.24
CA ALA A 273 46.42 -41.47 -19.32
C ALA A 273 46.41 -42.84 -20.03
N GLU A 274 45.77 -42.92 -21.19
CA GLU A 274 45.89 -44.08 -22.08
C GLU A 274 46.82 -43.73 -23.24
N LEU A 275 48.00 -44.32 -23.20
CA LEU A 275 49.06 -44.23 -24.18
C LEU A 275 48.69 -45.01 -25.46
N THR A 276 48.47 -44.25 -26.54
CA THR A 276 48.88 -44.49 -27.94
C THR A 276 49.22 -45.91 -28.41
N ALA A 277 48.52 -46.35 -29.47
CA ALA A 277 49.14 -47.06 -30.59
C ALA A 277 48.43 -46.73 -31.92
N SER A 278 49.25 -46.39 -32.92
CA SER A 278 48.93 -46.03 -34.31
C SER A 278 48.10 -47.05 -35.09
N GLN A 279 47.32 -46.57 -36.07
CA GLN A 279 47.52 -46.91 -37.50
C GLN A 279 46.63 -46.07 -38.44
N LEU A 280 47.17 -45.84 -39.65
CA LEU A 280 46.79 -44.91 -40.73
C LEU A 280 45.86 -45.63 -41.77
N PRO A 281 45.54 -45.09 -42.96
CA PRO A 281 44.19 -44.73 -43.39
C PRO A 281 43.68 -45.49 -44.62
N THR A 282 42.39 -45.34 -44.96
CA THR A 282 41.91 -45.63 -46.33
C THR A 282 40.81 -44.68 -46.76
N ASN A 283 41.09 -44.00 -47.88
CA ASN A 283 40.15 -43.25 -48.72
C ASN A 283 39.00 -44.13 -49.23
N ALA A 284 37.81 -43.55 -49.39
CA ALA A 284 37.00 -43.73 -50.62
C ALA A 284 35.92 -42.64 -50.72
N GLN A 285 35.80 -42.12 -51.94
CA GLN A 285 34.87 -41.11 -52.44
C GLN A 285 33.48 -41.67 -52.78
N GLY A 286 32.50 -40.78 -52.89
CA GLY A 286 31.23 -40.96 -53.62
C GLY A 286 30.03 -40.66 -52.69
N GLY A 287 29.12 -39.73 -52.94
CA GLY A 287 28.69 -39.05 -54.17
C GLY A 287 27.21 -39.33 -54.40
N PHE A 288 26.41 -38.26 -54.62
CA PHE A 288 25.00 -38.24 -55.09
C PHE A 288 23.94 -38.84 -54.12
N SER A 289 22.68 -38.40 -54.04
CA SER A 289 21.89 -37.25 -54.50
C SER A 289 20.51 -37.36 -53.83
N ASP A 290 19.76 -36.24 -53.85
CA ASP A 290 18.30 -36.06 -53.73
C ASP A 290 17.38 -37.29 -53.60
N ASP A 291 16.42 -37.22 -52.67
CA ASP A 291 14.99 -37.01 -52.99
C ASP A 291 14.08 -37.19 -51.74
N SER A 292 13.21 -36.19 -51.53
CA SER A 292 11.93 -36.25 -50.79
C SER A 292 10.88 -37.04 -51.62
N PRO A 293 9.58 -37.22 -51.25
CA PRO A 293 8.85 -37.03 -49.98
C PRO A 293 7.91 -38.24 -49.63
N ASP A 294 7.04 -38.01 -48.63
CA ASP A 294 5.72 -38.62 -48.39
C ASP A 294 5.64 -40.08 -47.90
N PHE A 295 5.06 -40.27 -46.71
CA PHE A 295 3.77 -40.98 -46.56
C PHE A 295 3.15 -40.82 -45.17
N CYS A 296 1.83 -40.66 -45.19
CA CYS A 296 0.88 -40.62 -44.09
C CYS A 296 1.06 -41.74 -43.04
N SER A 297 0.65 -41.47 -41.78
CA SER A 297 -0.59 -42.03 -41.21
C SER A 297 -0.68 -41.76 -39.70
N THR A 298 -1.82 -41.19 -39.30
CA THR A 298 -2.40 -41.27 -37.95
C THR A 298 -2.57 -42.73 -37.50
N PRO A 299 -2.72 -43.00 -36.19
CA PRO A 299 -4.10 -43.23 -35.75
C PRO A 299 -4.44 -42.63 -34.37
N SER A 300 -5.66 -42.11 -34.29
CA SER A 300 -6.45 -42.03 -33.06
C SER A 300 -6.70 -43.44 -32.52
N ILE A 301 -6.55 -43.64 -31.21
CA ILE A 301 -7.18 -44.74 -30.49
C ILE A 301 -7.89 -44.16 -29.26
N GLU A 302 -9.20 -44.36 -29.28
CA GLU A 302 -10.17 -44.19 -28.22
C GLU A 302 -9.94 -45.15 -27.04
N ASN A 303 -10.45 -44.71 -25.89
CA ASN A 303 -11.07 -45.50 -24.82
C ASN A 303 -10.26 -46.62 -24.16
N ASN A 304 -9.98 -46.43 -22.86
CA ASN A 304 -10.26 -47.46 -21.87
C ASN A 304 -10.72 -46.84 -20.56
N GLU A 305 -12.01 -47.05 -20.28
CA GLU A 305 -12.59 -47.06 -18.95
C GLU A 305 -12.00 -48.19 -18.09
N ALA A 306 -12.20 -48.05 -16.78
CA ALA A 306 -12.08 -49.06 -15.73
C ALA A 306 -10.69 -49.24 -15.09
N LEU A 307 -10.50 -48.57 -13.94
CA LEU A 307 -10.19 -49.32 -12.72
C LEU A 307 -10.79 -48.60 -11.50
N LYS A 308 -11.72 -49.31 -10.86
CA LYS A 308 -12.28 -49.02 -9.54
C LYS A 308 -11.29 -49.49 -8.46
N ASP A 309 -11.55 -49.01 -7.25
CA ASP A 309 -11.03 -49.46 -5.95
C ASP A 309 -9.78 -48.74 -5.44
N ALA A 310 -10.02 -47.59 -4.81
CA ALA A 310 -9.17 -47.11 -3.71
C ALA A 310 -10.06 -46.61 -2.57
N GLN A 311 -9.91 -47.29 -1.42
CA GLN A 311 -10.59 -47.03 -0.15
C GLN A 311 -10.32 -45.60 0.35
N VAL A 312 -11.40 -44.90 0.67
CA VAL A 312 -11.39 -43.65 1.44
C VAL A 312 -11.32 -44.03 2.93
N PRO A 313 -10.36 -43.51 3.72
CA PRO A 313 -10.40 -43.65 5.16
C PRO A 313 -11.45 -42.69 5.73
N THR A 314 -12.49 -43.27 6.34
CA THR A 314 -13.48 -42.57 7.16
C THR A 314 -12.80 -41.90 8.35
N ILE A 315 -12.78 -40.56 8.35
CA ILE A 315 -12.45 -39.77 9.54
C ILE A 315 -13.69 -39.78 10.43
N VAL A 316 -13.57 -40.43 11.59
CA VAL A 316 -14.54 -40.38 12.69
C VAL A 316 -14.38 -39.04 13.39
N CYS A 317 -15.34 -38.13 13.21
CA CYS A 317 -15.46 -36.95 14.06
C CYS A 317 -16.09 -37.39 15.39
N GLU A 318 -15.34 -37.27 16.49
CA GLU A 318 -15.89 -37.40 17.84
C GLU A 318 -16.84 -36.23 18.14
N GLU A 319 -18.03 -36.57 18.62
CA GLU A 319 -19.02 -35.61 19.13
C GLU A 319 -18.49 -34.91 20.40
N PRO A 320 -18.60 -33.58 20.52
CA PRO A 320 -18.36 -32.90 21.78
C PRO A 320 -19.50 -33.18 22.79
N PRO A 321 -19.20 -33.19 24.10
CA PRO A 321 -20.16 -33.56 25.13
C PRO A 321 -21.27 -32.51 25.26
N LYS A 322 -22.50 -33.02 25.40
CA LYS A 322 -23.72 -32.28 25.72
C LYS A 322 -23.58 -31.60 27.09
N GLN A 323 -23.74 -30.28 27.13
CA GLN A 323 -24.04 -29.52 28.34
C GLN A 323 -25.53 -29.17 28.33
N ASP A 324 -26.23 -29.63 29.36
CA ASP A 324 -27.63 -29.27 29.60
C ASP A 324 -27.77 -27.82 30.10
N PRO A 325 -28.93 -27.18 29.85
CA PRO A 325 -29.17 -25.77 30.10
C PRO A 325 -29.97 -25.55 31.37
N ASP A 326 -29.58 -24.60 32.22
CA ASP A 326 -30.47 -24.00 33.22
C ASP A 326 -30.15 -22.51 33.41
N ASP A 327 -31.21 -21.72 33.24
CA ASP A 327 -31.52 -20.41 33.85
C ASP A 327 -30.54 -19.23 33.74
N LEU A 328 -30.94 -18.20 32.97
CA LEU A 328 -31.52 -16.96 33.55
C LEU A 328 -32.00 -15.97 32.47
N CYS A 329 -33.33 -15.77 32.48
CA CYS A 329 -34.13 -14.57 32.23
C CYS A 329 -33.59 -13.32 31.49
N GLY A 330 -34.37 -12.92 30.48
CA GLY A 330 -34.81 -11.53 30.24
C GLY A 330 -33.95 -10.72 29.25
N SER A 331 -34.36 -10.48 28.01
CA SER A 331 -35.44 -9.54 27.72
C SER A 331 -35.92 -9.68 26.27
N ARG A 332 -37.23 -9.53 26.14
CA ARG A 332 -38.06 -9.68 24.94
C ARG A 332 -38.12 -8.32 24.24
N ILE A 333 -37.66 -8.19 22.99
CA ILE A 333 -38.05 -7.08 22.10
C ILE A 333 -38.63 -7.67 20.83
N ILE A 334 -39.75 -7.04 20.45
CA ILE A 334 -40.76 -7.46 19.48
C ILE A 334 -40.25 -7.28 18.05
N LEU A 335 -40.45 -8.31 17.23
CA LEU A 335 -40.38 -8.24 15.77
C LEU A 335 -41.57 -7.41 15.26
N GLY A 336 -41.27 -6.34 14.53
CA GLY A 336 -42.20 -5.66 13.65
C GLY A 336 -41.71 -5.82 12.22
N ASP A 337 -42.36 -6.70 11.47
CA ASP A 337 -42.42 -6.62 10.02
C ASP A 337 -43.18 -5.35 9.63
N ASP A 338 -42.66 -4.55 8.70
CA ASP A 338 -43.47 -4.07 7.58
C ASP A 338 -42.64 -3.38 6.48
N ASN A 339 -42.85 -3.90 5.28
CA ASN A 339 -42.74 -3.29 3.96
C ASN A 339 -42.61 -1.75 3.91
N SER A 340 -41.53 -1.26 3.31
CA SER A 340 -41.59 -0.08 2.43
C SER A 340 -40.45 -0.06 1.42
N ARG A 341 -40.72 -0.65 0.25
CA ARG A 341 -40.02 -0.34 -1.00
C ARG A 341 -40.24 1.14 -1.31
N SER A 342 -39.16 1.91 -1.40
CA SER A 342 -39.17 3.22 -2.07
C SER A 342 -38.67 3.08 -3.52
N PRO A 343 -39.24 3.83 -4.47
CA PRO A 343 -39.02 3.62 -5.90
C PRO A 343 -37.74 4.29 -6.41
N ILE A 344 -37.15 3.63 -7.39
CA ILE A 344 -36.05 4.12 -8.22
C ILE A 344 -36.59 5.24 -9.12
N ILE A 345 -36.09 6.47 -8.94
CA ILE A 345 -36.35 7.58 -9.87
C ILE A 345 -35.38 7.43 -11.04
N ALA A 346 -35.92 7.00 -12.19
CA ALA A 346 -35.26 7.09 -13.48
C ALA A 346 -35.16 8.58 -13.89
N ARG A 347 -33.95 9.04 -14.21
CA ARG A 347 -33.72 10.32 -14.88
C ARG A 347 -33.99 10.15 -16.37
N GLU A 348 -35.06 10.77 -16.85
CA GLU A 348 -35.31 11.01 -18.26
C GLU A 348 -34.33 12.06 -18.78
N PHE A 349 -33.65 11.75 -19.89
CA PHE A 349 -32.93 12.71 -20.72
C PHE A 349 -33.90 13.29 -21.75
N PRO A 350 -33.97 14.61 -21.97
CA PRO A 350 -34.63 15.14 -23.14
C PRO A 350 -33.70 15.08 -24.36
N ASP A 351 -34.25 14.54 -25.44
CA ASP A 351 -33.80 14.69 -26.82
C ASP A 351 -33.72 16.17 -27.21
N GLU A 352 -32.57 16.62 -27.73
CA GLU A 352 -32.51 17.77 -28.62
C GLU A 352 -31.83 17.42 -29.95
N ASN A 353 -32.59 17.72 -31.00
CA ASN A 353 -32.40 17.47 -32.42
C ASN A 353 -31.33 18.43 -33.02
N PRO A 354 -30.48 18.01 -33.98
CA PRO A 354 -29.47 18.88 -34.55
C PRO A 354 -30.00 19.66 -35.77
N GLN A 355 -29.75 20.97 -35.81
CA GLN A 355 -29.82 21.73 -37.07
C GLN A 355 -28.48 22.37 -37.44
N VAL A 356 -28.04 21.94 -38.61
CA VAL A 356 -27.01 22.44 -39.51
C VAL A 356 -27.24 23.91 -39.87
N ILE A 357 -26.24 24.80 -39.75
CA ILE A 357 -25.95 25.86 -40.75
C ILE A 357 -24.44 26.15 -40.87
N ALA A 358 -24.03 26.13 -42.13
CA ALA A 358 -22.83 26.54 -42.86
C ALA A 358 -21.88 27.66 -42.35
N THR A 359 -20.59 27.36 -42.54
CA THR A 359 -19.46 28.18 -43.06
C THR A 359 -19.53 29.72 -43.04
N THR A 360 -18.47 30.33 -42.50
CA THR A 360 -17.71 31.37 -43.21
C THR A 360 -16.27 31.46 -42.72
N SER A 361 -15.34 31.48 -43.68
CA SER A 361 -13.90 31.59 -43.52
C SER A 361 -13.48 33.00 -43.05
N ARG A 362 -12.47 33.08 -42.17
CA ARG A 362 -11.52 34.21 -42.19
C ARG A 362 -10.14 33.84 -41.69
N THR A 363 -9.22 33.88 -42.64
CA THR A 363 -7.77 33.86 -42.51
C THR A 363 -7.26 35.13 -41.84
N THR A 364 -6.42 35.01 -40.81
CA THR A 364 -5.35 35.98 -40.54
C THR A 364 -4.18 35.28 -39.87
N SER A 365 -3.09 35.24 -40.64
CA SER A 365 -1.72 34.92 -40.28
C SER A 365 -1.15 35.99 -39.35
N ILE A 366 -0.53 35.60 -38.23
CA ILE A 366 0.53 36.39 -37.58
C ILE A 366 1.59 35.42 -37.03
N ASN A 367 2.78 35.50 -37.64
CA ASN A 367 4.05 35.01 -37.14
C ASN A 367 4.49 35.83 -35.92
N SER A 368 5.02 35.18 -34.87
CA SER A 368 6.08 35.78 -34.07
C SER A 368 6.85 34.75 -33.25
N THR A 369 8.13 34.70 -33.57
CA THR A 369 9.27 33.97 -33.02
C THR A 369 9.51 34.24 -31.52
N PRO A 370 10.23 33.35 -30.80
CA PRO A 370 10.53 33.49 -29.37
C PRO A 370 11.84 34.24 -29.11
N PRO A 371 12.00 34.94 -27.98
CA PRO A 371 13.30 35.44 -27.56
C PRO A 371 14.09 34.36 -26.78
N LYS A 372 15.33 34.16 -27.24
CA LYS A 372 16.45 33.59 -26.48
C LYS A 372 17.13 34.68 -25.64
N VAL A 373 18.08 34.23 -24.78
CA VAL A 373 19.12 34.97 -24.02
C VAL A 373 18.62 35.35 -22.61
N SER A 374 19.26 35.00 -21.48
CA SER A 374 20.69 35.03 -21.18
C SER A 374 21.12 34.03 -20.09
N ASN A 375 22.32 33.48 -20.28
CA ASN A 375 23.17 32.88 -19.25
C ASN A 375 23.69 33.93 -18.24
N HIS A 376 23.77 33.58 -16.96
CA HIS A 376 24.80 33.99 -15.99
C HIS A 376 24.79 32.97 -14.82
N HIS A 377 25.83 32.14 -14.71
CA HIS A 377 26.98 32.26 -13.79
C HIS A 377 26.78 31.65 -12.38
N ASN A 378 27.36 30.46 -12.22
CA ASN A 378 28.21 29.93 -11.12
C ASN A 378 28.17 30.52 -9.70
N GLY A 379 28.14 29.59 -8.73
CA GLY A 379 28.68 29.75 -7.37
C GLY A 379 28.09 28.71 -6.41
N PHE A 380 28.57 27.47 -6.38
CA PHE A 380 29.52 26.95 -5.38
C PHE A 380 29.44 27.64 -4.00
N PHE A 381 28.88 26.95 -3.00
CA PHE A 381 29.48 26.89 -1.66
C PHE A 381 29.14 25.56 -0.97
N ASN A 382 30.20 24.86 -0.60
CA ASN A 382 30.22 23.72 0.29
C ASN A 382 30.42 24.21 1.73
N SER A 383 29.89 23.45 2.70
CA SER A 383 30.40 23.28 4.07
C SER A 383 30.33 24.46 5.05
N ILE A 384 29.74 24.22 6.24
CA ILE A 384 30.48 24.14 7.52
C ILE A 384 29.50 23.72 8.64
N CYS A 385 29.82 22.59 9.27
CA CYS A 385 29.34 22.20 10.59
C CYS A 385 29.84 23.19 11.65
N ARG A 386 28.98 23.66 12.57
CA ARG A 386 29.43 24.11 13.89
C ARG A 386 28.39 23.85 14.99
N ASN A 387 28.87 23.01 15.91
CA ASN A 387 28.41 22.68 17.25
C ASN A 387 27.99 23.84 18.17
N LYS A 388 27.26 23.42 19.23
CA LYS A 388 27.13 23.96 20.61
C LYS A 388 26.02 24.98 20.87
N LYS A 389 25.03 24.58 21.68
CA LYS A 389 25.06 24.80 23.15
C LYS A 389 23.91 24.06 23.86
N GLU A 390 24.29 23.28 24.87
CA GLU A 390 23.44 22.81 25.97
C GLU A 390 22.89 23.99 26.79
N PRO A 391 21.83 23.74 27.58
CA PRO A 391 21.85 24.21 28.95
C PRO A 391 21.51 23.10 29.97
N GLU A 392 22.45 22.93 30.90
CA GLU A 392 22.28 22.83 32.35
C GLU A 392 21.28 21.83 32.93
N ALA A 393 21.86 20.74 33.43
CA ALA A 393 21.28 19.85 34.42
C ALA A 393 20.93 20.57 35.73
N LYS A 394 19.67 20.45 36.16
CA LYS A 394 19.29 20.66 37.56
C LYS A 394 19.38 19.33 38.32
N GLN A 395 20.24 19.34 39.33
CA GLN A 395 20.30 18.35 40.40
C GLN A 395 18.95 18.29 41.13
N VAL A 396 18.36 17.09 41.25
CA VAL A 396 17.44 16.77 42.34
C VAL A 396 17.84 15.43 42.95
N SER A 397 17.99 15.49 44.26
CA SER A 397 18.51 14.52 45.20
C SER A 397 17.70 13.23 45.32
N HIS A 398 18.43 12.14 45.59
CA HIS A 398 17.95 10.85 46.07
C HIS A 398 17.00 10.94 47.27
N CYS A 399 15.88 10.21 47.20
CA CYS A 399 15.24 9.58 48.35
C CYS A 399 14.90 8.12 48.00
N LYS A 400 15.45 7.20 48.79
CA LYS A 400 15.19 5.75 48.74
C LYS A 400 13.76 5.42 49.20
N PRO A 401 13.14 4.34 48.70
CA PRO A 401 11.92 3.78 49.26
C PRO A 401 12.21 2.86 50.46
N PRO A 402 11.29 2.74 51.44
CA PRO A 402 11.32 1.65 52.40
C PRO A 402 10.56 0.44 51.85
N CYS A 403 11.24 -0.71 51.85
CA CYS A 403 10.62 -2.02 51.82
C CYS A 403 9.63 -2.17 52.98
N THR A 404 8.43 -2.67 52.71
CA THR A 404 7.59 -3.28 53.73
C THR A 404 7.39 -4.75 53.36
N ILE A 405 7.77 -5.60 54.30
CA ILE A 405 7.50 -7.03 54.34
C ILE A 405 6.11 -7.17 54.97
N ILE A 406 5.16 -7.79 54.26
CA ILE A 406 4.18 -8.75 54.80
C ILE A 406 3.96 -9.81 53.71
#